data_AF-A0A2I0NYB0-F1
#
_entry.id   AF-A0A2I0NYB0-F1
#
_cell.length_a   1.000
_cell.length_b   1.000
_cell.length_c   1.000
_cell.angle_alpha   90.00
_cell.angle_beta   90.00
_cell.angle_gamma   90.00
#
_symmetry.space_group_name_H-M   'P 1'
#
loop_
_entity.id
_entity.type
_entity.pdbx_description
1 polymer ?
#
loop_
_entity_poly.entity_id
_entity_poly.type
_entity_poly.pdbx_seq_one_letter_code
_entity_poly.pdbx_strand_id
1 'polypeptide(L)'
;MYSASLFPAAEKNGWWNKSMGNLDWLKTVSNGEYSHPYYSLARVWSLEHRIAPSLNLSPYVTDTYSKEYPFSLAPDKKLSTADAFNLFRDHYEGTVWDLTTGPAAGPFGDPYRWRGPFDDHGPITFGEVKPGAWPRAVSEMFCGYSYINQGRSWLPDSIGGITWFGFAQPAETVYIPFYAGITSVPFQWSDNDRSTFSRDYAWWTFNYATNWATLNYRAMIVDIKDRQQAIEQRQFADQPVVEANAKRLYDSQGDAAARAYLTGYSSANAERNLGDWWKLSDHMVVKYSNMMVSDFANGTTALPGYPDTWLQENRYQYGPRIYEAKELQTVVGLAYVNRTVDTTPGNELNLIKETQRTDRIQLLIGYIEGRIPVTLKDLTHRIMKTG
;
A
#
# COMPACT_ATOMS: atom_id res chain seq x y z
N MET A 1 32.35 9.19 0.31
CA MET A 1 33.25 9.46 1.45
C MET A 1 33.10 8.32 2.44
N TYR A 2 34.17 7.93 3.14
CA TYR A 2 34.13 6.92 4.21
C TYR A 2 35.12 7.29 5.32
N SER A 3 34.92 6.75 6.53
CA SER A 3 35.82 6.98 7.67
C SER A 3 37.24 6.49 7.34
N ALA A 4 38.26 7.26 7.73
CA ALA A 4 39.66 6.85 7.61
C ALA A 4 39.96 5.51 8.32
N SER A 5 39.13 5.13 9.31
CA SER A 5 39.27 3.86 10.03
C SER A 5 38.65 2.64 9.34
N LEU A 6 37.87 2.80 8.26
CA LEU A 6 37.12 1.69 7.63
C LEU A 6 38.03 0.54 7.21
N PHE A 7 39.01 0.82 6.35
CA PHE A 7 39.92 -0.20 5.82
C PHE A 7 40.82 -0.81 6.91
N PRO A 8 41.49 -0.02 7.79
CA PRO A 8 42.25 -0.58 8.90
C PRO A 8 41.42 -1.47 9.83
N ALA A 9 40.17 -1.09 10.12
CA ALA A 9 39.28 -1.90 10.95
C ALA A 9 38.85 -3.19 10.24
N ALA A 10 38.51 -3.12 8.95
CA ALA A 10 38.12 -4.30 8.18
C ALA A 10 39.28 -5.30 8.03
N GLU A 11 40.52 -4.82 7.79
CA GLU A 11 41.72 -5.66 7.76
C GLU A 11 41.99 -6.31 9.13
N LYS A 12 41.96 -5.52 10.21
CA LYS A 12 42.22 -6.02 11.57
C LYS A 12 41.23 -7.11 12.01
N ASN A 13 39.97 -7.01 11.59
CA ASN A 13 38.93 -8.00 11.91
C ASN A 13 38.82 -9.13 10.88
N GLY A 14 39.63 -9.12 9.83
CA GLY A 14 39.63 -10.15 8.78
C GLY A 14 38.41 -10.10 7.85
N TRP A 15 37.63 -9.02 7.84
CA TRP A 15 36.44 -8.86 6.98
C TRP A 15 36.80 -8.50 5.54
N TRP A 16 37.97 -7.90 5.34
CA TRP A 16 38.51 -7.54 4.04
C TRP A 16 40.04 -7.54 4.09
N ASN A 17 40.69 -7.78 2.95
CA ASN A 17 42.12 -7.48 2.79
C ASN A 17 42.40 -7.06 1.34
N LYS A 18 43.57 -6.45 1.10
CA LYS A 18 43.97 -5.94 -0.21
C LYS A 18 43.91 -6.97 -1.34
N SER A 19 44.12 -8.25 -1.06
CA SER A 19 44.05 -9.31 -2.08
C SER A 19 42.62 -9.60 -2.56
N MET A 20 41.60 -9.20 -1.78
CA MET A 20 40.19 -9.30 -2.15
C MET A 20 39.75 -8.20 -3.14
N GLY A 21 40.61 -7.24 -3.44
CA GLY A 21 40.30 -6.12 -4.34
C GLY A 21 39.42 -5.06 -3.67
N ASN A 22 38.43 -4.53 -4.39
CA ASN A 22 37.53 -3.51 -3.85
C ASN A 22 36.72 -4.05 -2.66
N LEU A 23 36.53 -3.21 -1.64
CA LEU A 23 35.71 -3.56 -0.47
C LEU A 23 34.23 -3.65 -0.86
N ASP A 24 33.63 -4.82 -0.66
CA ASP A 24 32.19 -5.04 -0.81
C ASP A 24 31.49 -4.55 0.46
N TRP A 25 30.94 -3.33 0.41
CA TRP A 25 30.40 -2.64 1.60
C TRP A 25 29.34 -3.48 2.31
N LEU A 26 28.39 -4.04 1.57
CA LEU A 26 27.29 -4.80 2.14
C LEU A 26 27.80 -6.03 2.91
N LYS A 27 28.72 -6.81 2.33
CA LYS A 27 29.29 -7.99 3.00
C LYS A 27 30.22 -7.65 4.15
N THR A 28 30.89 -6.50 4.11
CA THR A 28 31.86 -6.11 5.15
C THR A 28 31.18 -5.52 6.38
N VAL A 29 30.07 -4.79 6.24
CA VAL A 29 29.46 -4.04 7.37
C VAL A 29 28.05 -4.49 7.75
N SER A 30 27.49 -5.51 7.09
CA SER A 30 26.16 -6.02 7.39
C SER A 30 26.15 -7.55 7.43
N ASN A 31 25.23 -8.11 8.22
CA ASN A 31 24.88 -9.52 8.19
C ASN A 31 23.87 -9.84 7.07
N GLY A 32 23.52 -8.85 6.24
CA GLY A 32 22.49 -8.96 5.21
C GLY A 32 21.14 -8.42 5.67
N GLU A 33 20.09 -9.18 5.40
CA GLU A 33 18.69 -8.88 5.64
C GLU A 33 18.38 -8.98 7.12
N TYR A 34 17.43 -8.17 7.54
CA TYR A 34 17.21 -7.95 8.95
C TYR A 34 16.26 -8.99 9.57
N SER A 35 15.09 -9.22 8.97
CA SER A 35 14.01 -10.03 9.58
C SER A 35 13.70 -11.31 8.81
N HIS A 36 13.65 -11.23 7.49
CA HIS A 36 13.45 -12.35 6.58
C HIS A 36 14.03 -12.00 5.20
N PRO A 37 14.22 -12.97 4.28
CA PRO A 37 14.92 -12.75 3.00
C PRO A 37 14.34 -11.66 2.09
N TYR A 38 13.13 -11.18 2.36
CA TYR A 38 12.43 -10.18 1.55
C TYR A 38 11.97 -8.98 2.37
N TYR A 39 12.55 -8.77 3.56
CA TYR A 39 12.18 -7.67 4.44
C TYR A 39 12.48 -6.31 3.81
N SER A 40 13.66 -6.16 3.22
CA SER A 40 14.11 -4.94 2.54
C SER A 40 14.11 -5.12 1.04
N LEU A 41 14.53 -6.30 0.57
CA LEU A 41 14.73 -6.63 -0.83
C LEU A 41 13.43 -6.57 -1.65
N ALA A 42 12.26 -6.90 -1.09
CA ALA A 42 10.99 -6.72 -1.81
C ALA A 42 10.68 -5.23 -2.06
N ARG A 43 10.98 -4.34 -1.10
CA ARG A 43 10.80 -2.88 -1.25
C ARG A 43 11.76 -2.33 -2.30
N VAL A 44 13.03 -2.72 -2.23
CA VAL A 44 14.04 -2.34 -3.24
C VAL A 44 13.56 -2.77 -4.62
N TRP A 45 13.24 -4.06 -4.78
CA TRP A 45 12.73 -4.60 -6.03
C TRP A 45 11.51 -3.85 -6.57
N SER A 46 10.50 -3.62 -5.73
CA SER A 46 9.26 -2.96 -6.15
C SER A 46 9.50 -1.56 -6.68
N LEU A 47 10.30 -0.76 -5.97
CA LEU A 47 10.60 0.60 -6.40
C LEU A 47 11.40 0.62 -7.70
N GLU A 48 12.41 -0.25 -7.83
CA GLU A 48 13.20 -0.38 -9.05
C GLU A 48 12.36 -0.88 -10.24
N HIS A 49 11.52 -1.88 -10.02
CA HIS A 49 10.58 -2.43 -11.00
C HIS A 49 9.59 -1.36 -11.50
N ARG A 50 9.14 -0.46 -10.62
CA ARG A 50 8.20 0.62 -10.96
C ARG A 50 8.84 1.76 -11.77
N ILE A 51 10.11 2.09 -11.51
CA ILE A 51 10.79 3.22 -12.17
C ILE A 51 11.66 2.81 -13.36
N ALA A 52 12.08 1.55 -13.43
CA ALA A 52 12.89 0.99 -14.49
C ALA A 52 12.39 -0.41 -14.93
N PRO A 53 11.11 -0.55 -15.34
CA PRO A 53 10.55 -1.83 -15.78
C PRO A 53 11.32 -2.47 -16.95
N SER A 54 12.04 -1.67 -17.75
CA SER A 54 12.90 -2.18 -18.83
C SER A 54 13.98 -3.16 -18.37
N LEU A 55 14.39 -3.11 -17.09
CA LEU A 55 15.38 -4.03 -16.51
C LEU A 55 14.85 -5.43 -16.26
N ASN A 56 13.52 -5.61 -16.22
CA ASN A 56 12.86 -6.92 -15.99
C ASN A 56 13.44 -7.70 -14.78
N LEU A 57 13.63 -6.99 -13.66
CA LEU A 57 14.20 -7.56 -12.44
C LEU A 57 13.28 -8.64 -11.85
N SER A 58 13.85 -9.79 -11.50
CA SER A 58 13.16 -10.87 -10.79
C SER A 58 12.73 -10.41 -9.40
N PRO A 59 11.52 -10.74 -8.90
CA PRO A 59 11.13 -10.48 -7.51
C PRO A 59 11.80 -11.41 -6.49
N TYR A 60 12.53 -12.42 -6.97
CA TYR A 60 13.18 -13.45 -6.16
C TYR A 60 14.69 -13.35 -6.27
N VAL A 61 15.37 -13.53 -5.14
CA VAL A 61 16.84 -13.57 -5.04
C VAL A 61 17.31 -14.85 -4.37
N THR A 62 18.58 -15.19 -4.57
CA THR A 62 19.17 -16.42 -4.00
C THR A 62 19.71 -16.27 -2.58
N ASP A 63 20.15 -15.08 -2.21
CA ASP A 63 20.74 -14.84 -0.90
C ASP A 63 20.62 -13.38 -0.45
N THR A 64 20.98 -13.16 0.81
CA THR A 64 20.83 -11.88 1.48
C THR A 64 21.80 -10.78 1.02
N TYR A 65 22.89 -11.16 0.36
CA TYR A 65 23.90 -10.29 -0.22
C TYR A 65 23.70 -10.18 -1.75
N SER A 66 22.45 -10.33 -2.20
CA SER A 66 22.07 -10.32 -3.61
C SER A 66 22.67 -9.11 -4.34
N LYS A 67 23.16 -9.37 -5.54
CA LYS A 67 23.65 -8.36 -6.50
C LYS A 67 22.69 -8.17 -7.66
N GLU A 68 21.52 -8.81 -7.62
CA GLU A 68 20.50 -8.71 -8.67
C GLU A 68 19.84 -7.34 -8.71
N TYR A 69 19.76 -6.65 -7.58
CA TYR A 69 19.24 -5.28 -7.48
C TYR A 69 20.41 -4.29 -7.41
N PRO A 70 20.58 -3.41 -8.40
CA PRO A 70 21.68 -2.46 -8.43
C PRO A 70 21.53 -1.41 -7.32
N PHE A 71 22.62 -1.09 -6.61
CA PHE A 71 22.63 0.00 -5.62
C PHE A 71 22.12 1.34 -6.18
N SER A 72 22.37 1.60 -7.46
CA SER A 72 21.90 2.78 -8.18
C SER A 72 21.51 2.41 -9.60
N LEU A 73 20.39 2.94 -10.07
CA LEU A 73 19.92 2.78 -11.44
C LEU A 73 19.42 4.10 -12.04
N ALA A 74 19.31 4.13 -13.36
CA ALA A 74 18.62 5.20 -14.08
C ALA A 74 17.16 4.80 -14.33
N PRO A 75 16.17 5.59 -13.89
CA PRO A 75 14.78 5.37 -14.27
C PRO A 75 14.59 5.42 -15.79
N ASP A 76 13.62 4.66 -16.31
CA ASP A 76 13.29 4.64 -17.75
C ASP A 76 12.80 6.01 -18.26
N LYS A 77 12.28 6.84 -17.34
CA LYS A 77 11.83 8.21 -17.60
C LYS A 77 12.16 9.13 -16.43
N LYS A 78 12.27 10.44 -16.70
CA LYS A 78 12.38 11.45 -15.64
C LYS A 78 11.17 11.34 -14.70
N LEU A 79 11.44 11.39 -13.39
CA LEU A 79 10.42 11.33 -12.36
C LEU A 79 10.00 12.74 -11.93
N SER A 80 8.70 12.91 -11.75
CA SER A 80 8.09 14.09 -11.13
C SER A 80 8.03 13.94 -9.60
N THR A 81 7.70 15.03 -8.90
CA THR A 81 7.40 14.99 -7.47
C THR A 81 6.23 14.05 -7.15
N ALA A 82 5.19 14.02 -8.01
CA ALA A 82 4.06 13.12 -7.85
C ALA A 82 4.45 11.64 -8.03
N ASP A 83 5.41 11.33 -8.91
CA ASP A 83 5.96 9.97 -9.01
C ASP A 83 6.65 9.56 -7.71
N ALA A 84 7.42 10.47 -7.09
CA ALA A 84 8.04 10.21 -5.79
C ALA A 84 7.00 9.95 -4.69
N PHE A 85 5.88 10.67 -4.68
CA PHE A 85 4.78 10.39 -3.75
C PHE A 85 4.27 8.97 -3.95
N ASN A 86 3.96 8.59 -5.19
CA ASN A 86 3.41 7.27 -5.52
C ASN A 86 4.35 6.11 -5.15
N LEU A 87 5.67 6.32 -5.21
CA LEU A 87 6.64 5.32 -4.74
C LEU A 87 6.52 5.05 -3.24
N PHE A 88 6.27 6.07 -2.42
CA PHE A 88 6.05 5.88 -0.98
C PHE A 88 4.71 5.19 -0.68
N ARG A 89 3.73 5.26 -1.59
CA ARG A 89 2.37 4.70 -1.46
C ARG A 89 2.27 3.20 -1.74
N ASP A 90 3.39 2.56 -2.05
CA ASP A 90 3.43 1.20 -2.57
C ASP A 90 3.13 0.12 -1.51
N HIS A 91 2.27 -0.83 -1.88
CA HIS A 91 2.04 -2.10 -1.19
C HIS A 91 2.21 -3.30 -2.13
N TYR A 92 3.02 -3.12 -3.19
CA TYR A 92 3.32 -4.13 -4.20
C TYR A 92 2.18 -4.46 -5.15
N GLU A 93 1.23 -3.53 -5.35
CA GLU A 93 0.05 -3.71 -6.18
C GLU A 93 0.42 -4.21 -7.59
N GLY A 94 -0.22 -5.29 -8.04
CA GLY A 94 -0.02 -5.91 -9.35
C GLY A 94 1.14 -6.91 -9.42
N THR A 95 1.71 -7.33 -8.29
CA THR A 95 2.90 -8.19 -8.25
C THR A 95 2.69 -9.48 -7.44
N VAL A 96 3.70 -10.35 -7.43
CA VAL A 96 3.70 -11.56 -6.57
C VAL A 96 3.70 -11.25 -5.07
N TRP A 97 4.02 -10.01 -4.68
CA TRP A 97 4.06 -9.55 -3.30
C TRP A 97 2.85 -8.68 -2.92
N ASP A 98 1.87 -8.54 -3.82
CA ASP A 98 0.71 -7.65 -3.68
C ASP A 98 -0.09 -7.93 -2.40
N LEU A 99 -0.05 -6.97 -1.47
CA LEU A 99 -0.75 -7.08 -0.20
C LEU A 99 -2.24 -6.72 -0.28
N THR A 100 -2.71 -6.18 -1.39
CA THR A 100 -4.12 -5.82 -1.60
C THR A 100 -4.97 -6.97 -2.13
N THR A 101 -4.36 -8.14 -2.39
CA THR A 101 -5.03 -9.30 -2.98
C THR A 101 -4.91 -10.56 -2.13
N GLY A 102 -5.70 -11.57 -2.50
CA GLY A 102 -5.71 -12.88 -1.85
C GLY A 102 -6.42 -12.88 -0.49
N PRO A 103 -6.52 -14.07 0.15
CA PRO A 103 -7.30 -14.24 1.38
C PRO A 103 -6.83 -13.36 2.54
N ALA A 104 -5.52 -13.05 2.58
CA ALA A 104 -4.91 -12.24 3.63
C ALA A 104 -5.35 -10.77 3.60
N ALA A 105 -5.76 -10.25 2.43
CA ALA A 105 -6.28 -8.89 2.28
C ALA A 105 -7.77 -8.79 2.65
N GLY A 106 -8.38 -9.90 3.05
CA GLY A 106 -9.80 -9.96 3.38
C GLY A 106 -10.71 -9.71 2.18
N PRO A 107 -12.01 -9.46 2.43
CA PRO A 107 -12.99 -9.25 1.36
C PRO A 107 -12.83 -7.91 0.63
N PHE A 108 -12.08 -6.97 1.22
CA PHE A 108 -12.03 -5.59 0.77
C PHE A 108 -10.61 -5.12 0.44
N GLY A 109 -9.65 -6.02 0.29
CA GLY A 109 -8.32 -5.70 -0.23
C GLY A 109 -7.48 -4.80 0.68
N ASP A 110 -7.63 -4.95 2.00
CA ASP A 110 -6.84 -4.19 2.97
C ASP A 110 -5.35 -4.63 2.89
N PRO A 111 -4.40 -3.72 2.62
CA PRO A 111 -2.98 -4.06 2.55
C PRO A 111 -2.33 -4.29 3.92
N TYR A 112 -3.00 -3.93 5.02
CA TYR A 112 -2.40 -3.95 6.35
C TYR A 112 -2.59 -5.28 7.07
N ARG A 113 -1.65 -5.62 7.97
CA ARG A 113 -1.61 -6.90 8.67
C ARG A 113 -1.45 -6.71 10.17
N TRP A 114 -2.28 -7.41 10.93
CA TRP A 114 -2.05 -7.62 12.35
C TRP A 114 -0.82 -8.50 12.51
N ARG A 115 0.17 -8.01 13.25
CA ARG A 115 1.43 -8.72 13.46
C ARG A 115 1.37 -9.54 14.74
N GLY A 116 1.68 -10.82 14.62
CA GLY A 116 1.87 -11.71 15.76
C GLY A 116 3.32 -11.72 16.27
N PRO A 117 3.59 -12.44 17.38
CA PRO A 117 4.93 -12.56 17.96
C PRO A 117 6.01 -13.11 17.01
N PHE A 118 5.60 -13.90 16.00
CA PHE A 118 6.52 -14.46 15.00
C PHE A 118 6.63 -13.60 13.72
N ASP A 119 5.67 -12.70 13.49
CA ASP A 119 5.70 -11.75 12.36
C ASP A 119 6.44 -10.45 12.72
N ASP A 120 6.70 -10.22 14.00
CA ASP A 120 7.45 -9.05 14.42
C ASP A 120 8.86 -9.08 13.85
N HIS A 121 9.32 -7.92 13.39
CA HIS A 121 10.58 -7.83 12.67
C HIS A 121 11.74 -7.76 13.65
N GLY A 122 12.05 -8.90 14.25
CA GLY A 122 13.27 -9.14 15.00
C GLY A 122 14.45 -9.52 14.08
N PRO A 123 15.68 -9.49 14.61
CA PRO A 123 16.86 -9.95 13.89
C PRO A 123 16.73 -11.41 13.42
N ILE A 124 17.26 -11.69 12.24
CA ILE A 124 17.38 -13.04 11.71
C ILE A 124 18.46 -13.81 12.47
N THR A 125 18.14 -15.04 12.86
CA THR A 125 19.13 -16.02 13.33
C THR A 125 19.37 -17.01 12.20
N PHE A 126 20.59 -17.07 11.67
CA PHE A 126 20.90 -18.01 10.58
C PHE A 126 20.68 -19.46 11.03
N GLY A 127 19.90 -20.21 10.23
CA GLY A 127 19.52 -21.59 10.53
C GLY A 127 18.23 -21.74 11.34
N GLU A 128 17.65 -20.65 11.83
CA GLU A 128 16.36 -20.68 12.52
C GLU A 128 15.20 -20.71 11.51
N VAL A 129 14.20 -21.56 11.77
CA VAL A 129 12.95 -21.62 11.02
C VAL A 129 11.82 -21.12 11.93
N LYS A 130 11.27 -19.95 11.61
CA LYS A 130 10.12 -19.36 12.32
C LYS A 130 8.83 -19.55 11.50
N PRO A 131 7.67 -19.80 12.14
CA PRO A 131 6.40 -19.83 11.45
C PRO A 131 5.92 -18.42 11.13
N GLY A 132 5.44 -18.19 9.91
CA GLY A 132 4.79 -16.94 9.53
C GLY A 132 5.77 -15.77 9.28
N ALA A 133 5.33 -14.86 8.42
CA ALA A 133 5.81 -13.50 8.23
C ALA A 133 5.05 -12.90 7.04
N TRP A 134 4.70 -11.61 7.12
CA TRP A 134 4.18 -10.87 5.97
C TRP A 134 5.30 -10.08 5.30
N PRO A 135 5.26 -9.90 3.96
CA PRO A 135 6.09 -8.90 3.31
C PRO A 135 5.89 -7.53 3.96
N ARG A 136 6.98 -6.83 4.24
CA ARG A 136 6.91 -5.47 4.76
C ARG A 136 6.67 -4.49 3.62
N ALA A 137 5.52 -3.83 3.59
CA ALA A 137 5.19 -2.81 2.58
C ALA A 137 6.09 -1.56 2.66
N VAL A 138 6.10 -0.75 1.59
CA VAL A 138 6.70 0.60 1.62
C VAL A 138 5.82 1.53 2.44
N SER A 139 4.53 1.64 2.08
CA SER A 139 3.50 2.28 2.91
C SER A 139 3.01 1.31 3.97
N GLU A 140 3.25 1.60 5.24
CA GLU A 140 3.08 0.62 6.32
C GLU A 140 2.30 1.23 7.49
N MET A 141 1.50 0.41 8.18
CA MET A 141 0.46 0.84 9.14
C MET A 141 1.01 1.57 10.37
N PHE A 142 2.29 1.42 10.68
CA PHE A 142 2.97 2.14 11.77
C PHE A 142 3.84 3.31 11.29
N CYS A 143 3.78 3.68 10.00
CA CYS A 143 4.42 4.89 9.51
C CYS A 143 3.90 6.11 10.30
N GLY A 144 4.79 6.78 11.03
CA GLY A 144 4.44 7.99 11.75
C GLY A 144 4.30 9.19 10.81
N TYR A 145 5.19 9.28 9.83
CA TYR A 145 5.24 10.29 8.79
C TYR A 145 6.19 9.84 7.69
N SER A 146 6.05 10.48 6.52
CA SER A 146 6.98 10.36 5.40
C SER A 146 7.22 11.73 4.78
N TYR A 147 8.33 11.89 4.07
CA TYR A 147 8.65 13.16 3.44
C TYR A 147 9.47 12.99 2.16
N ILE A 148 9.31 13.95 1.25
CA ILE A 148 10.10 14.09 0.02
C ILE A 148 10.76 15.45 0.06
N ASN A 149 12.10 15.48 0.00
CA ASN A 149 12.85 16.72 -0.10
C ASN A 149 13.16 17.03 -1.58
N GLN A 150 12.78 18.22 -2.01
CA GLN A 150 12.98 18.72 -3.36
C GLN A 150 13.92 19.94 -3.29
N GLY A 151 15.09 19.81 -3.92
CA GLY A 151 16.04 20.92 -4.10
C GLY A 151 15.98 21.45 -5.54
N ARG A 152 15.90 22.78 -5.69
CA ARG A 152 15.79 23.44 -7.00
C ARG A 152 16.80 24.56 -7.11
N SER A 153 17.90 24.29 -7.80
CA SER A 153 19.07 25.19 -7.89
C SER A 153 18.83 26.48 -8.67
N TRP A 154 17.71 26.59 -9.40
CA TRP A 154 17.34 27.80 -10.14
C TRP A 154 16.57 28.83 -9.30
N LEU A 155 16.41 28.57 -8.00
CA LEU A 155 15.78 29.47 -7.03
C LEU A 155 16.71 29.69 -5.83
N PRO A 156 16.61 30.84 -5.12
CA PRO A 156 17.31 31.02 -3.85
C PRO A 156 16.97 29.90 -2.86
N ASP A 157 17.93 29.47 -2.03
CA ASP A 157 17.78 28.30 -1.15
C ASP A 157 16.51 28.31 -0.28
N SER A 158 16.12 29.48 0.24
CA SER A 158 14.91 29.67 1.07
C SER A 158 13.60 29.42 0.32
N ILE A 159 13.62 29.46 -1.02
CA ILE A 159 12.48 29.27 -1.92
C ILE A 159 12.61 27.93 -2.68
N GLY A 160 13.82 27.59 -3.12
CA GLY A 160 14.11 26.42 -3.95
C GLY A 160 14.00 25.10 -3.20
N GLY A 161 14.27 25.09 -1.89
CA GLY A 161 14.11 23.92 -1.03
C GLY A 161 12.67 23.74 -0.55
N ILE A 162 12.10 22.55 -0.76
CA ILE A 162 10.79 22.14 -0.24
C ILE A 162 10.90 20.77 0.43
N THR A 163 10.29 20.64 1.60
CA THR A 163 9.95 19.36 2.21
C THR A 163 8.45 19.12 2.03
N TRP A 164 8.10 18.17 1.17
CA TRP A 164 6.75 17.65 1.05
C TRP A 164 6.51 16.65 2.16
N PHE A 165 5.63 16.97 3.11
CA PHE A 165 5.47 16.23 4.35
C PHE A 165 4.07 15.60 4.45
N GLY A 166 4.00 14.33 4.83
CA GLY A 166 2.75 13.60 5.06
C GLY A 166 2.80 12.88 6.40
N PHE A 167 1.78 13.09 7.23
CA PHE A 167 1.62 12.32 8.47
C PHE A 167 0.94 10.97 8.20
N ALA A 168 1.18 10.01 9.10
CA ALA A 168 0.63 8.66 9.03
C ALA A 168 1.08 7.92 7.75
N GLN A 169 0.21 7.07 7.20
CA GLN A 169 0.52 6.18 6.10
C GLN A 169 0.63 6.95 4.76
N PRO A 170 1.71 6.77 4.00
CA PRO A 170 1.88 7.43 2.70
C PRO A 170 0.73 7.19 1.72
N ALA A 171 0.21 5.96 1.67
CA ALA A 171 -0.82 5.55 0.71
C ALA A 171 -2.11 6.37 0.84
N GLU A 172 -2.52 6.66 2.07
CA GLU A 172 -3.73 7.42 2.34
C GLU A 172 -3.46 8.90 2.59
N THR A 173 -2.26 9.32 3.00
CA THR A 173 -1.99 10.73 3.33
C THR A 173 -1.88 11.65 2.11
N VAL A 174 -1.95 12.96 2.34
CA VAL A 174 -1.59 13.98 1.33
C VAL A 174 -0.26 14.63 1.71
N TYR A 175 0.61 14.79 0.72
CA TYR A 175 1.89 15.49 0.92
C TYR A 175 1.69 17.01 0.85
N ILE A 176 2.09 17.69 1.91
CA ILE A 176 1.93 19.14 2.09
C ILE A 176 3.30 19.82 1.96
N PRO A 177 3.46 20.84 1.10
CA PRO A 177 4.74 21.50 0.89
C PRO A 177 5.06 22.48 2.01
N PHE A 178 6.20 22.28 2.67
CA PHE A 178 6.83 23.24 3.56
C PHE A 178 8.15 23.72 2.93
N TYR A 179 8.29 25.03 2.72
CA TYR A 179 9.53 25.59 2.18
C TYR A 179 10.63 25.58 3.23
N ALA A 180 11.87 25.28 2.82
CA ALA A 180 13.02 25.25 3.71
C ALA A 180 13.29 26.62 4.37
N GLY A 181 12.85 27.72 3.75
CA GLY A 181 12.96 29.07 4.28
C GLY A 181 11.95 29.46 5.36
N ILE A 182 10.93 28.66 5.67
CA ILE A 182 9.95 29.05 6.70
C ILE A 182 10.61 29.20 8.08
N THR A 183 10.00 29.98 8.96
CA THR A 183 10.51 30.22 10.33
C THR A 183 9.64 29.58 11.42
N SER A 184 8.47 29.06 11.05
CA SER A 184 7.58 28.31 11.95
C SER A 184 6.67 27.38 11.15
N VAL A 185 6.03 26.46 11.87
CA VAL A 185 4.95 25.60 11.39
C VAL A 185 3.70 25.84 12.24
N PRO A 186 2.49 25.47 11.78
CA PRO A 186 1.29 25.55 12.62
C PRO A 186 1.45 24.72 13.89
N PHE A 187 0.74 25.12 14.96
CA PHE A 187 0.81 24.43 16.25
C PHE A 187 0.44 22.93 16.12
N GLN A 188 -0.52 22.61 15.25
CA GLN A 188 -1.02 21.26 14.97
C GLN A 188 0.07 20.33 14.41
N TRP A 189 1.14 20.89 13.82
CA TRP A 189 2.32 20.18 13.31
C TRP A 189 3.48 20.13 14.31
N SER A 190 3.42 20.90 15.40
CA SER A 190 4.49 21.02 16.38
C SER A 190 4.37 20.07 17.57
N ASP A 191 3.15 19.61 17.88
CA ASP A 191 2.90 18.65 18.95
C ASP A 191 2.92 17.21 18.42
N ASN A 192 3.53 16.32 19.19
CA ASN A 192 3.72 14.92 18.86
C ASN A 192 3.09 13.96 19.88
N ASP A 193 2.24 14.45 20.79
CA ASP A 193 1.50 13.57 21.70
C ASP A 193 0.51 12.68 20.92
N ARG A 194 0.83 11.38 20.89
CA ARG A 194 0.02 10.32 20.29
C ARG A 194 -0.59 9.40 21.36
N SER A 195 -0.55 9.81 22.63
CA SER A 195 -1.15 9.03 23.72
C SER A 195 -2.64 9.34 23.92
N THR A 196 -3.08 10.53 23.48
CA THR A 196 -4.46 10.99 23.60
C THR A 196 -4.98 11.42 22.23
N PHE A 197 -6.12 10.89 21.81
CA PHE A 197 -6.78 11.30 20.57
C PHE A 197 -7.18 12.77 20.63
N SER A 198 -6.79 13.55 19.62
CA SER A 198 -7.11 14.97 19.51
C SER A 198 -7.37 15.34 18.06
N ARG A 199 -8.44 16.11 17.82
CA ARG A 199 -8.71 16.70 16.49
C ARG A 199 -7.79 17.87 16.17
N ASP A 200 -7.10 18.42 17.18
CA ASP A 200 -6.20 19.56 17.04
C ASP A 200 -4.77 19.14 16.66
N TYR A 201 -4.43 17.84 16.78
CA TYR A 201 -3.11 17.34 16.39
C TYR A 201 -3.15 16.69 15.02
N ALA A 202 -2.29 17.18 14.12
CA ALA A 202 -2.35 16.80 12.72
C ALA A 202 -2.16 15.30 12.49
N TRP A 203 -1.31 14.64 13.28
CA TRP A 203 -1.09 13.20 13.13
C TRP A 203 -2.38 12.38 13.25
N TRP A 204 -3.24 12.69 14.23
CA TRP A 204 -4.51 11.98 14.43
C TRP A 204 -5.49 12.18 13.30
N THR A 205 -5.48 13.34 12.64
CA THR A 205 -6.31 13.61 11.47
C THR A 205 -6.03 12.63 10.33
N PHE A 206 -4.76 12.45 10.00
CA PHE A 206 -4.37 11.53 8.92
C PHE A 206 -4.49 10.06 9.35
N ASN A 207 -4.08 9.74 10.58
CA ASN A 207 -4.16 8.39 11.11
C ASN A 207 -5.59 7.87 11.23
N TYR A 208 -6.54 8.73 11.64
CA TYR A 208 -7.95 8.36 11.76
C TYR A 208 -8.53 7.92 10.41
N ALA A 209 -8.27 8.68 9.34
CA ALA A 209 -8.74 8.36 8.00
C ALA A 209 -8.25 6.98 7.53
N THR A 210 -6.95 6.68 7.71
CA THR A 210 -6.38 5.38 7.37
C THR A 210 -7.01 4.24 8.19
N ASN A 211 -7.11 4.40 9.50
CA ASN A 211 -7.68 3.35 10.36
C ASN A 211 -9.14 3.07 10.00
N TRP A 212 -9.93 4.11 9.72
CA TRP A 212 -11.31 3.93 9.28
C TRP A 212 -11.39 3.19 7.95
N ALA A 213 -10.49 3.50 7.01
CA ALA A 213 -10.44 2.87 5.70
C ALA A 213 -10.26 1.34 5.79
N THR A 214 -9.58 0.82 6.80
CA THR A 214 -9.35 -0.63 6.96
C THR A 214 -10.65 -1.45 7.08
N LEU A 215 -11.77 -0.82 7.48
CA LEU A 215 -13.08 -1.49 7.57
C LEU A 215 -13.62 -1.95 6.21
N ASN A 216 -13.38 -1.16 5.15
CA ASN A 216 -13.71 -1.51 3.77
C ASN A 216 -12.77 -0.77 2.82
N TYR A 217 -11.52 -1.22 2.78
CA TYR A 217 -10.43 -0.52 2.11
C TYR A 217 -10.75 -0.21 0.64
N ARG A 218 -11.21 -1.21 -0.12
CA ARG A 218 -11.61 -1.09 -1.53
C ARG A 218 -12.58 0.05 -1.79
N ALA A 219 -13.55 0.30 -0.91
CA ALA A 219 -14.52 1.38 -1.10
C ALA A 219 -13.95 2.73 -0.63
N MET A 220 -13.42 2.78 0.58
CA MET A 220 -13.00 4.03 1.23
C MET A 220 -11.73 4.63 0.62
N ILE A 221 -10.83 3.80 0.08
CA ILE A 221 -9.60 4.28 -0.56
C ILE A 221 -9.90 5.13 -1.81
N VAL A 222 -11.05 4.94 -2.46
CA VAL A 222 -11.48 5.74 -3.61
C VAL A 222 -11.69 7.19 -3.18
N ASP A 223 -12.49 7.42 -2.13
CA ASP A 223 -12.76 8.78 -1.61
C ASP A 223 -11.48 9.46 -1.10
N ILE A 224 -10.59 8.68 -0.46
CA ILE A 224 -9.29 9.16 0.01
C ILE A 224 -8.42 9.59 -1.18
N LYS A 225 -8.28 8.75 -2.21
CA LYS A 225 -7.47 9.05 -3.39
C LYS A 225 -8.01 10.23 -4.18
N ASP A 226 -9.33 10.33 -4.34
CA ASP A 226 -9.96 11.48 -5.01
C ASP A 226 -9.64 12.77 -4.27
N ARG A 227 -9.73 12.77 -2.93
CA ARG A 227 -9.42 13.96 -2.13
C ARG A 227 -7.93 14.28 -2.12
N GLN A 228 -7.08 13.27 -1.98
CA GLN A 228 -5.62 13.36 -2.06
C GLN A 228 -5.19 14.01 -3.38
N GLN A 229 -5.68 13.50 -4.52
CA GLN A 229 -5.38 14.04 -5.84
C GLN A 229 -5.86 15.49 -5.99
N ALA A 230 -7.08 15.80 -5.56
CA ALA A 230 -7.61 17.16 -5.65
C ALA A 230 -6.77 18.18 -4.86
N ILE A 231 -6.27 17.80 -3.67
CA ILE A 231 -5.40 18.67 -2.88
C ILE A 231 -4.02 18.78 -3.54
N GLU A 232 -3.41 17.68 -3.96
CA GLU A 232 -2.07 17.68 -4.55
C GLU A 232 -2.03 18.47 -5.85
N GLN A 233 -3.00 18.28 -6.74
CA GLN A 233 -3.12 19.04 -7.99
C GLN A 233 -3.25 20.55 -7.73
N ARG A 234 -4.05 20.94 -6.73
CA ARG A 234 -4.16 22.35 -6.33
C ARG A 234 -2.82 22.90 -5.85
N GLN A 235 -2.12 22.18 -4.98
CA GLN A 235 -0.82 22.62 -4.48
C GLN A 235 0.21 22.77 -5.61
N PHE A 236 0.23 21.84 -6.57
CA PHE A 236 1.09 21.95 -7.75
C PHE A 236 0.70 23.13 -8.64
N ALA A 237 -0.59 23.44 -8.79
CA ALA A 237 -1.06 24.58 -9.56
C ALA A 237 -0.75 25.94 -8.88
N ASP A 238 -0.87 26.01 -7.56
CA ASP A 238 -0.62 27.22 -6.78
C ASP A 238 0.89 27.54 -6.68
N GLN A 239 1.74 26.50 -6.68
CA GLN A 239 3.17 26.61 -6.39
C GLN A 239 3.92 27.63 -7.26
N PRO A 240 3.78 27.66 -8.61
CA PRO A 240 4.48 28.65 -9.45
C PRO A 240 4.14 30.10 -9.08
N VAL A 241 2.89 30.37 -8.69
CA VAL A 241 2.43 31.72 -8.32
C VAL A 241 3.01 32.12 -6.96
N VAL A 242 2.98 31.22 -5.99
CA VAL A 242 3.58 31.41 -4.67
C VAL A 242 5.07 31.73 -4.80
N GLU A 243 5.79 30.97 -5.62
CA GLU A 243 7.23 31.12 -5.79
C GLU A 243 7.60 32.38 -6.56
N ALA A 244 6.83 32.76 -7.58
CA ALA A 244 7.03 34.04 -8.27
C ALA A 244 6.85 35.24 -7.34
N ASN A 245 5.88 35.16 -6.41
CA ASN A 245 5.68 36.20 -5.40
C ASN A 245 6.81 36.21 -4.36
N ALA A 246 7.21 35.04 -3.85
CA ALA A 246 8.32 34.91 -2.90
C ALA A 246 9.62 35.44 -3.52
N LYS A 247 9.90 35.12 -4.79
CA LYS A 247 11.07 35.62 -5.50
C LYS A 247 11.02 37.14 -5.68
N ARG A 248 9.86 37.71 -5.99
CA ARG A 248 9.70 39.18 -6.09
C ARG A 248 9.99 39.87 -4.76
N LEU A 249 9.53 39.29 -3.65
CA LEU A 249 9.82 39.79 -2.30
C LEU A 249 11.31 39.64 -1.96
N TYR A 250 11.91 38.50 -2.32
CA TYR A 250 13.34 38.27 -2.15
C TYR A 250 14.16 39.35 -2.88
N ASP A 251 13.86 39.59 -4.15
CA ASP A 251 14.61 40.54 -4.99
C ASP A 251 14.40 42.01 -4.57
N SER A 252 13.23 42.37 -4.02
CA SER A 252 12.89 43.76 -3.69
C SER A 252 13.07 44.14 -2.20
N GLN A 253 12.91 43.19 -1.29
CA GLN A 253 12.87 43.41 0.17
C GLN A 253 13.81 42.48 0.94
N GLY A 254 14.50 41.55 0.27
CA GLY A 254 15.46 40.63 0.86
C GLY A 254 14.85 39.32 1.37
N ASP A 255 15.73 38.41 1.79
CA ASP A 255 15.39 37.02 2.14
C ASP A 255 14.34 36.92 3.26
N ALA A 256 14.45 37.77 4.30
CA ALA A 256 13.51 37.77 5.42
C ALA A 256 12.06 38.00 4.99
N ALA A 257 11.82 38.87 4.00
CA ALA A 257 10.48 39.15 3.48
C ALA A 257 9.90 37.95 2.72
N ALA A 258 10.73 37.27 1.91
CA ALA A 258 10.33 36.04 1.21
C ALA A 258 10.01 34.92 2.20
N ARG A 259 10.83 34.74 3.23
CA ARG A 259 10.64 33.74 4.29
C ARG A 259 9.36 33.98 5.10
N ALA A 260 9.06 35.23 5.44
CA ALA A 260 7.82 35.58 6.13
C ALA A 260 6.58 35.25 5.26
N TYR A 261 6.62 35.58 3.97
CA TYR A 261 5.56 35.23 3.02
C TYR A 261 5.37 33.71 2.89
N LEU A 262 6.46 32.96 2.71
CA LEU A 262 6.42 31.50 2.60
C LEU A 262 5.95 30.83 3.89
N THR A 263 6.29 31.39 5.06
CA THR A 263 5.79 30.92 6.35
C THR A 263 4.27 31.07 6.43
N GLY A 264 3.75 32.25 6.07
CA GLY A 264 2.30 32.49 6.02
C GLY A 264 1.57 31.55 5.05
N TYR A 265 2.10 31.37 3.83
CA TYR A 265 1.54 30.43 2.86
C TYR A 265 1.55 28.99 3.37
N SER A 266 2.70 28.50 3.86
CA SER A 266 2.86 27.10 4.27
C SER A 266 1.93 26.77 5.44
N SER A 267 1.82 27.67 6.42
CA SER A 267 0.91 27.50 7.55
C SER A 267 -0.55 27.48 7.13
N ALA A 268 -0.98 28.46 6.32
CA ALA A 268 -2.37 28.53 5.86
C ALA A 268 -2.76 27.32 4.99
N ASN A 269 -1.85 26.84 4.12
CA ASN A 269 -2.11 25.65 3.30
C ASN A 269 -2.19 24.38 4.17
N ALA A 270 -1.31 24.23 5.16
CA ALA A 270 -1.34 23.10 6.09
C ALA A 270 -2.63 23.06 6.92
N GLU A 271 -3.04 24.18 7.52
CA GLU A 271 -4.30 24.28 8.29
C GLU A 271 -5.53 24.02 7.42
N ARG A 272 -5.54 24.54 6.18
CA ARG A 272 -6.61 24.23 5.23
C ARG A 272 -6.69 22.73 4.94
N ASN A 273 -5.55 22.10 4.68
CA ASN A 273 -5.50 20.68 4.38
C ASN A 273 -5.94 19.83 5.57
N LEU A 274 -5.60 20.24 6.80
CA LEU A 274 -6.09 19.60 8.03
C LEU A 274 -7.62 19.60 8.07
N GLY A 275 -8.25 20.77 7.87
CA GLY A 275 -9.71 20.90 7.86
C GLY A 275 -10.35 20.11 6.71
N ASP A 276 -9.73 20.12 5.54
CA ASP A 276 -10.17 19.34 4.38
C ASP A 276 -10.13 17.83 4.64
N TRP A 277 -9.15 17.35 5.40
CA TRP A 277 -8.98 15.95 5.75
C TRP A 277 -9.93 15.48 6.87
N TRP A 278 -10.24 16.36 7.84
CA TRP A 278 -11.31 16.09 8.81
C TRP A 278 -12.68 16.00 8.13
N LYS A 279 -12.98 16.89 7.18
CA LYS A 279 -14.23 16.82 6.39
C LYS A 279 -14.35 15.51 5.62
N LEU A 280 -13.24 15.03 5.04
CA LEU A 280 -13.20 13.71 4.39
C LEU A 280 -13.52 12.61 5.40
N SER A 281 -12.89 12.63 6.58
CA SER A 281 -13.12 11.63 7.63
C SER A 281 -14.57 11.62 8.11
N ASP A 282 -15.14 12.79 8.41
CA ASP A 282 -16.54 12.93 8.82
C ASP A 282 -17.48 12.46 7.70
N HIS A 283 -17.16 12.74 6.43
CA HIS A 283 -17.91 12.24 5.28
C HIS A 283 -17.89 10.71 5.19
N MET A 284 -16.72 10.07 5.34
CA MET A 284 -16.60 8.62 5.30
C MET A 284 -17.38 7.93 6.43
N VAL A 285 -17.38 8.51 7.64
CA VAL A 285 -18.18 7.98 8.76
C VAL A 285 -19.66 7.91 8.41
N VAL A 286 -20.21 8.96 7.79
CA VAL A 286 -21.62 9.01 7.42
C VAL A 286 -21.91 8.13 6.20
N LYS A 287 -21.09 8.25 5.14
CA LYS A 287 -21.24 7.53 3.87
C LYS A 287 -21.26 6.02 4.05
N TYR A 288 -20.39 5.50 4.93
CA TYR A 288 -20.18 4.06 5.13
C TYR A 288 -20.78 3.51 6.43
N SER A 289 -21.68 4.26 7.06
CA SER A 289 -22.34 3.83 8.29
C SER A 289 -23.13 2.53 8.09
N ASN A 290 -23.15 1.69 9.13
CA ASN A 290 -23.91 0.43 9.17
C ASN A 290 -23.61 -0.54 8.02
N MET A 291 -22.36 -0.55 7.53
CA MET A 291 -21.93 -1.40 6.39
C MET A 291 -22.67 -1.10 5.07
N MET A 292 -23.32 0.07 4.98
CA MET A 292 -23.98 0.54 3.77
C MET A 292 -23.06 1.48 2.99
N VAL A 293 -23.45 1.84 1.76
CA VAL A 293 -22.78 2.89 0.99
C VAL A 293 -23.82 3.90 0.54
N SER A 294 -23.81 5.08 1.13
CA SER A 294 -24.76 6.15 0.81
C SER A 294 -24.22 7.05 -0.31
N ASP A 295 -25.00 7.21 -1.36
CA ASP A 295 -24.81 8.23 -2.40
C ASP A 295 -25.77 9.38 -2.12
N PHE A 296 -25.24 10.43 -1.49
CA PHE A 296 -26.02 11.61 -1.11
C PHE A 296 -26.40 12.48 -2.31
N ALA A 297 -25.70 12.39 -3.44
CA ALA A 297 -26.04 13.17 -4.62
C ALA A 297 -27.33 12.64 -5.26
N ASN A 298 -27.50 11.32 -5.26
CA ASN A 298 -28.68 10.65 -5.81
C ASN A 298 -29.73 10.26 -4.75
N GLY A 299 -29.43 10.44 -3.46
CA GLY A 299 -30.33 10.08 -2.36
C GLY A 299 -30.54 8.58 -2.21
N THR A 300 -29.55 7.77 -2.62
CA THR A 300 -29.64 6.30 -2.62
C THR A 300 -28.68 5.67 -1.63
N THR A 301 -29.00 4.48 -1.14
CA THR A 301 -28.13 3.69 -0.28
C THR A 301 -27.99 2.28 -0.86
N ALA A 302 -26.75 1.84 -1.04
CA ALA A 302 -26.42 0.51 -1.53
C ALA A 302 -26.00 -0.42 -0.38
N LEU A 303 -26.34 -1.70 -0.54
CA LEU A 303 -25.85 -2.80 0.29
C LEU A 303 -24.91 -3.64 -0.57
N PRO A 304 -23.62 -3.30 -0.65
CA PRO A 304 -22.71 -3.92 -1.60
C PRO A 304 -22.44 -5.40 -1.30
N GLY A 305 -22.68 -5.84 -0.06
CA GLY A 305 -22.39 -7.21 0.37
C GLY A 305 -20.91 -7.58 0.30
N TYR A 306 -20.63 -8.86 0.51
CA TYR A 306 -19.30 -9.43 0.28
C TYR A 306 -19.11 -9.77 -1.21
N PRO A 307 -17.86 -9.76 -1.73
CA PRO A 307 -17.58 -10.27 -3.06
C PRO A 307 -17.98 -11.75 -3.23
N ASP A 308 -18.35 -12.14 -4.44
CA ASP A 308 -18.72 -13.50 -4.82
C ASP A 308 -17.66 -14.54 -4.39
N THR A 309 -16.38 -14.23 -4.60
CA THR A 309 -15.24 -15.09 -4.20
C THR A 309 -15.19 -15.30 -2.70
N TRP A 310 -15.47 -14.26 -1.91
CA TRP A 310 -15.50 -14.35 -0.45
C TRP A 310 -16.65 -15.23 0.02
N LEU A 311 -17.84 -15.08 -0.57
CA LEU A 311 -18.99 -15.94 -0.27
C LEU A 311 -18.70 -17.40 -0.65
N GLN A 312 -18.03 -17.62 -1.78
CA GLN A 312 -17.59 -18.94 -2.23
C GLN A 312 -16.60 -19.59 -1.26
N GLU A 313 -15.53 -18.89 -0.90
CA GLU A 313 -14.45 -19.40 -0.04
C GLU A 313 -14.93 -19.69 1.38
N ASN A 314 -15.90 -18.90 1.88
CA ASN A 314 -16.43 -19.04 3.23
C ASN A 314 -17.67 -19.95 3.31
N ARG A 315 -18.02 -20.65 2.22
CA ARG A 315 -19.16 -21.59 2.16
C ARG A 315 -20.54 -20.94 2.39
N TYR A 316 -20.68 -19.69 1.96
CA TYR A 316 -21.93 -18.92 1.98
C TYR A 316 -22.53 -18.75 0.58
N GLN A 317 -22.26 -19.68 -0.34
CA GLN A 317 -22.74 -19.60 -1.73
C GLN A 317 -24.25 -19.35 -1.80
N TYR A 318 -25.00 -20.02 -0.92
CA TYR A 318 -26.45 -19.90 -0.81
C TYR A 318 -26.92 -19.51 0.59
N GLY A 319 -26.01 -19.31 1.55
CA GLY A 319 -26.34 -18.99 2.93
C GLY A 319 -27.45 -19.87 3.54
N PRO A 320 -28.22 -19.37 4.52
CA PRO A 320 -29.37 -20.08 5.09
C PRO A 320 -30.66 -19.81 4.28
N ARG A 321 -30.63 -20.02 2.95
CA ARG A 321 -31.79 -19.80 2.07
C ARG A 321 -32.68 -21.02 1.90
N ILE A 322 -32.23 -22.20 2.34
CA ILE A 322 -32.97 -23.47 2.28
C ILE A 322 -32.93 -24.16 3.64
N TYR A 323 -33.93 -25.00 3.94
CA TYR A 323 -34.01 -25.71 5.22
C TYR A 323 -32.95 -26.82 5.34
N GLU A 324 -32.54 -27.42 4.22
CA GLU A 324 -31.57 -28.51 4.14
C GLU A 324 -30.11 -28.01 4.23
N ALA A 325 -29.85 -26.93 4.98
CA ALA A 325 -28.54 -26.31 5.10
C ALA A 325 -27.43 -27.29 5.56
N LYS A 326 -27.78 -28.25 6.43
CA LYS A 326 -26.84 -29.31 6.87
C LYS A 326 -26.42 -30.20 5.70
N GLU A 327 -27.35 -30.58 4.84
CA GLU A 327 -27.06 -31.40 3.68
C GLU A 327 -26.30 -30.60 2.62
N LEU A 328 -26.66 -29.33 2.42
CA LEU A 328 -25.96 -28.42 1.52
C LEU A 328 -24.46 -28.29 1.86
N GLN A 329 -24.09 -28.30 3.15
CA GLN A 329 -22.67 -28.26 3.56
C GLN A 329 -21.86 -29.49 3.14
N THR A 330 -22.51 -30.62 2.87
CA THR A 330 -21.85 -31.85 2.39
C THR A 330 -21.66 -31.87 0.88
N VAL A 331 -22.22 -30.88 0.19
CA VAL A 331 -22.24 -30.83 -1.26
C VAL A 331 -20.88 -30.41 -1.81
N VAL A 332 -20.22 -31.34 -2.53
CA VAL A 332 -18.90 -31.11 -3.14
C VAL A 332 -19.01 -30.22 -4.36
N GLY A 333 -18.10 -29.26 -4.49
CA GLY A 333 -17.96 -28.45 -5.70
C GLY A 333 -19.05 -27.41 -5.89
N LEU A 334 -19.78 -27.06 -4.83
CA LEU A 334 -20.79 -26.01 -4.82
C LEU A 334 -20.19 -24.69 -5.34
N ALA A 335 -20.88 -24.04 -6.28
CA ALA A 335 -20.49 -22.74 -6.81
C ALA A 335 -21.49 -21.65 -6.41
N TYR A 336 -20.99 -20.49 -6.01
CA TYR A 336 -21.76 -19.26 -6.00
C TYR A 336 -22.09 -18.92 -7.44
N VAL A 337 -23.37 -18.81 -7.76
CA VAL A 337 -23.80 -18.24 -9.04
C VAL A 337 -24.41 -16.88 -8.80
N ASN A 338 -23.92 -15.89 -9.53
CA ASN A 338 -24.36 -14.51 -9.40
C ASN A 338 -25.66 -14.25 -10.19
N ARG A 339 -26.66 -15.11 -9.98
CA ARG A 339 -28.00 -15.02 -10.57
C ARG A 339 -29.02 -15.79 -9.73
N THR A 340 -30.27 -15.34 -9.76
CA THR A 340 -31.39 -16.12 -9.22
C THR A 340 -31.76 -17.24 -10.19
N VAL A 341 -32.06 -18.42 -9.65
CA VAL A 341 -32.61 -19.55 -10.41
C VAL A 341 -33.84 -20.06 -9.68
N ASP A 342 -34.94 -20.19 -10.41
CA ASP A 342 -36.23 -20.58 -9.86
C ASP A 342 -36.42 -22.10 -9.89
N THR A 343 -37.12 -22.63 -8.89
CA THR A 343 -37.57 -24.03 -8.82
C THR A 343 -38.89 -24.10 -8.07
N THR A 344 -39.56 -25.25 -8.14
CA THR A 344 -40.69 -25.55 -7.25
C THR A 344 -40.25 -25.52 -5.79
N PRO A 345 -41.02 -24.90 -4.87
CA PRO A 345 -40.71 -24.88 -3.44
C PRO A 345 -40.45 -26.29 -2.87
N GLY A 346 -39.39 -26.45 -2.10
CA GLY A 346 -38.93 -27.74 -1.55
C GLY A 346 -37.97 -28.52 -2.47
N ASN A 347 -37.69 -28.04 -3.69
CA ASN A 347 -36.74 -28.66 -4.62
C ASN A 347 -35.41 -27.86 -4.77
N GLU A 348 -35.20 -26.84 -3.92
CA GLU A 348 -34.05 -25.94 -3.97
C GLU A 348 -32.72 -26.67 -3.85
N LEU A 349 -32.61 -27.63 -2.90
CA LEU A 349 -31.39 -28.40 -2.74
C LEU A 349 -31.05 -29.22 -3.99
N ASN A 350 -32.03 -29.86 -4.61
CA ASN A 350 -31.81 -30.67 -5.82
C ASN A 350 -31.39 -29.80 -7.00
N LEU A 351 -32.08 -28.67 -7.22
CA LEU A 351 -31.69 -27.69 -8.23
C LEU A 351 -30.23 -27.25 -8.03
N ILE A 352 -29.88 -26.85 -6.80
CA ILE A 352 -28.50 -26.45 -6.45
C ILE A 352 -27.51 -27.58 -6.73
N LYS A 353 -27.87 -28.83 -6.39
CA LYS A 353 -27.02 -29.99 -6.62
C LYS A 353 -26.71 -30.24 -8.09
N GLU A 354 -27.72 -30.10 -8.94
CA GLU A 354 -27.62 -30.43 -10.35
C GLU A 354 -26.98 -29.30 -11.16
N THR A 355 -27.33 -28.05 -10.84
CA THR A 355 -27.07 -26.91 -11.75
C THR A 355 -26.00 -25.96 -11.24
N GLN A 356 -25.68 -25.96 -9.94
CA GLN A 356 -24.83 -24.94 -9.34
C GLN A 356 -23.52 -25.50 -8.79
N ARG A 357 -22.64 -25.90 -9.72
CA ARG A 357 -21.35 -26.53 -9.44
C ARG A 357 -20.24 -25.82 -10.20
N THR A 358 -19.04 -25.88 -9.65
CA THR A 358 -17.83 -25.40 -10.35
C THR A 358 -17.60 -26.17 -11.64
N ASP A 359 -17.11 -25.49 -12.68
CA ASP A 359 -16.92 -26.07 -14.02
C ASP A 359 -16.04 -27.33 -14.02
N ARG A 360 -15.02 -27.38 -13.15
CA ARG A 360 -14.14 -28.54 -13.01
C ARG A 360 -14.87 -29.77 -12.45
N ILE A 361 -15.80 -29.56 -11.52
CA ILE A 361 -16.61 -30.64 -10.95
C ILE A 361 -17.73 -31.03 -11.91
N GLN A 362 -18.31 -30.08 -12.67
CA GLN A 362 -19.22 -30.42 -13.76
C GLN A 362 -18.53 -31.28 -14.83
N LEU A 363 -17.27 -30.98 -15.18
CA LEU A 363 -16.47 -31.80 -16.09
C LEU A 363 -16.20 -33.20 -15.51
N LEU A 364 -15.88 -33.30 -14.21
CA LEU A 364 -15.65 -34.58 -13.54
C LEU A 364 -16.92 -35.43 -13.44
N ILE A 365 -18.05 -34.83 -13.06
CA ILE A 365 -19.37 -35.48 -13.01
C ILE A 365 -19.78 -35.91 -14.41
N GLY A 366 -19.67 -35.04 -15.40
CA GLY A 366 -19.97 -35.37 -16.80
C GLY A 366 -19.10 -36.51 -17.34
N TYR A 367 -17.85 -36.63 -16.90
CA TYR A 367 -17.00 -37.78 -17.18
C TYR A 367 -17.49 -39.06 -16.48
N ILE A 368 -17.77 -39.01 -15.16
CA ILE A 368 -18.24 -40.16 -14.38
C ILE A 368 -19.60 -40.69 -14.89
N GLU A 369 -20.48 -39.79 -15.30
CA GLU A 369 -21.81 -40.11 -15.84
C GLU A 369 -21.78 -40.50 -17.33
N GLY A 370 -20.59 -40.56 -17.96
CA GLY A 370 -20.44 -40.94 -19.36
C GLY A 370 -20.99 -39.92 -20.36
N ARG A 371 -21.28 -38.69 -19.91
CA ARG A 371 -21.82 -37.59 -20.73
C ARG A 371 -20.74 -36.83 -21.50
N ILE A 372 -19.47 -36.94 -21.09
CA ILE A 372 -18.33 -36.28 -21.74
C ILE A 372 -17.21 -37.31 -22.01
N PRO A 373 -16.80 -37.50 -23.27
CA PRO A 373 -15.73 -38.41 -23.62
C PRO A 373 -14.36 -37.71 -23.46
N VAL A 374 -13.79 -37.73 -22.26
CA VAL A 374 -12.41 -37.22 -22.06
C VAL A 374 -11.59 -38.26 -21.30
N THR A 375 -10.43 -38.64 -21.80
CA THR A 375 -9.53 -39.58 -21.10
C THR A 375 -8.94 -38.94 -19.83
N LEU A 376 -8.87 -39.69 -18.73
CA LEU A 376 -8.36 -39.25 -17.40
C LEU A 376 -6.99 -38.54 -17.45
N LYS A 377 -6.20 -38.81 -18.50
CA LYS A 377 -4.88 -38.23 -18.79
C LYS A 377 -4.91 -36.75 -19.19
N ASP A 378 -6.00 -36.29 -19.80
CA ASP A 378 -6.16 -34.88 -20.23
C ASP A 378 -6.66 -33.98 -19.10
N LEU A 379 -7.37 -34.55 -18.11
CA LEU A 379 -7.81 -33.82 -16.92
C LEU A 379 -6.61 -33.42 -16.06
N THR A 380 -5.70 -34.35 -15.77
CA THR A 380 -4.52 -34.12 -14.92
C THR A 380 -3.50 -33.17 -15.52
N HIS A 381 -3.34 -33.16 -16.85
CA HIS A 381 -2.40 -32.25 -17.52
C HIS A 381 -2.89 -30.78 -17.52
N ARG A 382 -4.20 -30.53 -17.48
CA ARG A 382 -4.76 -29.17 -17.33
C ARG A 382 -4.83 -28.69 -15.88
N ILE A 383 -4.92 -29.62 -14.92
CA ILE A 383 -4.94 -29.33 -13.47
C ILE A 383 -3.64 -28.64 -13.00
N MET A 384 -2.48 -28.91 -13.61
CA MET A 384 -1.18 -28.38 -13.18
C MET A 384 -0.73 -27.06 -13.84
N LYS A 385 -1.49 -26.47 -14.76
CA LYS A 385 -1.05 -25.28 -15.53
C LYS A 385 -1.74 -23.96 -15.20
N THR A 386 -2.74 -23.93 -14.32
CA THR A 386 -3.43 -22.69 -13.92
C THR A 386 -3.66 -22.63 -12.40
N GLY A 387 -2.62 -22.93 -11.64
CA GLY A 387 -2.54 -22.63 -10.21
C GLY A 387 -1.79 -21.34 -10.02
#